data_AF-A0A182D0X3-F1
#
_entry.id   AF-A0A182D0X3-F1
#
_cell.length_a   1.000
_cell.length_b   1.000
_cell.length_c   1.000
_cell.angle_alpha   90.00
_cell.angle_beta   90.00
_cell.angle_gamma   90.00
#
_symmetry.space_group_name_H-M   'P 1'
#
loop_
_entity.id
_entity.type
_entity.pdbx_description
1 polymer ?
#
loop_
_entity_poly.entity_id
_entity_poly.type
_entity_poly.pdbx_seq_one_letter_code
_entity_poly.pdbx_strand_id
1 'polypeptide(L)'
;MDAILKTIRNPRFKFAAGWLAGGAALGAVALLTVDKVVESTNTLEFCSSCHEMRHSVLPEYQTTVHYANAFGVRATCADCHVPRAWPAKMLHKIGSINEIYHWALGTIDTPEKFEAHRAELAARVWAEMKTNDSAECRHCHTVEAMDRARQNPVAREVHPAALKAGSTCIDCHKGIAHKLPDAKKVAAIPTAAAPAATPAQPPQAQPTPPTQQAATALPAPTPATTQAPPKTPHPAVTDSAACLTCHKGVTDQPIRPGQSPDPTKKHPVGIRDGVNCVICHKTPGQMPGQ
;
A
#
# COMPACT_ATOMS: atom_id res chain seq x y z
N MET A 1 -51.65 -33.22 -5.31
CA MET A 1 -51.61 -32.18 -4.25
C MET A 1 -51.79 -32.76 -2.85
N ASP A 2 -52.74 -33.67 -2.62
CA ASP A 2 -53.07 -34.16 -1.28
C ASP A 2 -51.94 -34.92 -0.56
N ALA A 3 -51.13 -35.70 -1.29
CA ALA A 3 -49.98 -36.39 -0.72
C ALA A 3 -48.91 -35.41 -0.21
N ILE A 4 -48.72 -34.28 -0.90
CA ILE A 4 -47.76 -33.23 -0.51
C ILE A 4 -48.29 -32.49 0.73
N LEU A 5 -49.58 -32.14 0.74
CA LEU A 5 -50.22 -31.48 1.88
C LEU A 5 -50.21 -32.36 3.14
N LYS A 6 -50.40 -33.69 3.00
CA LYS A 6 -50.30 -34.65 4.11
C LYS A 6 -48.88 -34.73 4.67
N THR A 7 -47.86 -34.69 3.82
CA THR A 7 -46.45 -34.68 4.23
C THR A 7 -46.08 -33.39 4.96
N ILE A 8 -46.48 -32.22 4.44
CA ILE A 8 -46.19 -30.92 5.06
C ILE A 8 -46.94 -30.74 6.39
N ARG A 9 -48.14 -31.31 6.55
CA ARG A 9 -48.89 -31.30 7.82
C ARG A 9 -48.37 -32.30 8.85
N ASN A 10 -47.52 -33.26 8.47
CA ASN A 10 -46.97 -34.25 9.40
C ASN A 10 -46.06 -33.58 10.46
N PRO A 11 -46.35 -33.72 11.76
CA PRO A 11 -45.53 -33.10 12.81
C PRO A 11 -44.07 -33.52 12.76
N ARG A 12 -43.77 -34.78 12.40
CA ARG A 12 -42.38 -35.26 12.25
C ARG A 12 -41.63 -34.52 11.15
N PHE A 13 -42.29 -34.23 10.04
CA PHE A 13 -41.72 -33.44 8.95
C PHE A 13 -41.47 -31.99 9.38
N LYS A 14 -42.42 -31.37 10.09
CA LYS A 14 -42.27 -30.01 10.63
C LYS A 14 -41.11 -29.90 11.63
N PHE A 15 -40.93 -30.88 12.51
CA PHE A 15 -39.80 -30.91 13.43
C PHE A 15 -38.47 -31.07 12.70
N ALA A 16 -38.37 -31.99 11.73
CA ALA A 16 -37.16 -32.17 10.94
C ALA A 16 -36.82 -30.93 10.10
N ALA A 17 -37.81 -30.33 9.43
CA ALA A 17 -37.66 -29.10 8.68
C ALA A 17 -37.26 -27.91 9.58
N GLY A 18 -37.86 -27.82 10.78
CA GLY A 18 -37.51 -26.81 11.78
C GLY A 18 -36.07 -26.95 12.29
N TRP A 19 -35.60 -28.18 12.53
CA TRP A 19 -34.22 -28.46 12.91
C TRP A 19 -33.22 -28.10 11.81
N LEU A 20 -33.51 -28.48 10.56
CA LEU A 20 -32.66 -28.12 9.41
C LEU A 20 -32.61 -26.61 9.19
N ALA A 21 -33.76 -25.93 9.24
CA ALA A 21 -33.82 -24.48 9.10
C ALA A 21 -33.12 -23.77 10.26
N GLY A 22 -33.32 -24.24 11.50
CA GLY A 22 -32.65 -23.70 12.69
C GLY A 22 -31.14 -23.91 12.63
N GLY A 23 -30.67 -25.09 12.23
CA GLY A 23 -29.25 -25.39 12.04
C GLY A 23 -28.61 -24.53 10.94
N ALA A 24 -29.29 -24.36 9.80
CA ALA A 24 -28.83 -23.50 8.71
C ALA A 24 -28.76 -22.02 9.15
N ALA A 25 -29.76 -21.52 9.87
CA ALA A 25 -29.77 -20.17 10.42
C ALA A 25 -28.62 -19.96 11.42
N LEU A 26 -28.41 -20.91 12.34
CA LEU A 26 -27.32 -20.85 13.30
C LEU A 26 -25.95 -20.87 12.60
N GLY A 27 -25.78 -21.74 11.61
CA GLY A 27 -24.56 -21.81 10.81
C GLY A 27 -24.27 -20.51 10.05
N ALA A 28 -25.29 -19.91 9.43
CA ALA A 28 -25.15 -18.62 8.75
C ALA A 28 -24.74 -17.50 9.73
N VAL A 29 -25.39 -17.42 10.89
CA VAL A 29 -25.03 -16.45 11.94
C VAL A 29 -23.59 -16.66 12.40
N ALA A 30 -23.17 -17.91 12.63
CA ALA A 30 -21.80 -18.22 13.04
C ALA A 30 -20.78 -17.77 11.98
N LEU A 31 -21.00 -18.10 10.70
CA LEU A 31 -20.11 -17.71 9.61
C LEU A 31 -20.00 -16.18 9.46
N LEU A 32 -21.13 -15.47 9.50
CA LEU A 32 -21.15 -14.00 9.43
C LEU A 32 -20.42 -13.37 10.63
N THR A 33 -20.58 -13.94 11.82
CA THR A 33 -19.91 -13.47 13.03
C THR A 33 -18.40 -13.67 12.91
N VAL A 34 -17.95 -14.85 12.46
CA VAL A 34 -16.52 -15.15 12.27
C VAL A 34 -15.91 -14.19 11.23
N ASP A 35 -16.55 -14.01 10.08
CA ASP A 35 -16.08 -13.09 9.04
C ASP A 35 -15.97 -11.66 9.57
N LYS A 36 -16.98 -11.20 10.33
CA LYS A 36 -16.96 -9.87 10.92
C LYS A 36 -15.83 -9.68 11.93
N VAL A 37 -15.54 -10.68 12.75
CA VAL A 37 -14.40 -10.67 13.69
C VAL A 37 -13.09 -10.63 12.91
N VAL A 38 -12.93 -11.49 11.91
CA VAL A 38 -11.74 -11.53 11.05
C VAL A 38 -11.50 -10.16 10.39
N GLU A 39 -12.54 -9.51 9.89
CA GLU A 39 -12.41 -8.20 9.27
C GLU A 39 -12.15 -7.07 10.27
N SER A 40 -12.73 -7.15 11.47
CA SER A 40 -12.42 -6.17 12.53
C SER A 40 -10.95 -6.18 12.96
N THR A 41 -10.28 -7.33 12.82
CA THR A 41 -8.83 -7.49 13.09
C THR A 41 -7.94 -7.14 11.89
N ASN A 42 -8.51 -6.63 10.79
CA ASN A 42 -7.76 -6.12 9.63
C ASN A 42 -7.70 -4.58 9.59
N THR A 43 -8.28 -3.90 10.57
CA THR A 43 -8.35 -2.43 10.57
C THR A 43 -7.03 -1.81 11.04
N LEU A 44 -6.78 -0.57 10.59
CA LEU A 44 -5.62 0.20 11.04
C LEU A 44 -5.66 0.42 12.56
N GLU A 45 -6.84 0.65 13.11
CA GLU A 45 -7.08 0.84 14.54
C GLU A 45 -6.71 -0.40 15.35
N PHE A 46 -7.08 -1.60 14.87
CA PHE A 46 -6.69 -2.85 15.51
C PHE A 46 -5.18 -3.06 15.44
N CYS A 47 -4.58 -2.95 14.24
CA CYS A 47 -3.15 -3.15 14.07
C CYS A 47 -2.31 -2.18 14.92
N SER A 48 -2.77 -0.94 15.10
CA SER A 48 -2.08 0.07 15.91
C SER A 48 -2.50 0.12 17.38
N SER A 49 -3.31 -0.86 17.83
CA SER A 49 -3.71 -0.96 19.24
C SER A 49 -2.58 -1.50 20.13
N CYS A 50 -1.65 -2.28 19.57
CA CYS A 50 -0.43 -2.71 20.24
C CYS A 50 0.61 -1.57 20.30
N HIS A 51 1.37 -1.48 21.38
CA HIS A 51 2.26 -0.35 21.65
C HIS A 51 3.48 -0.33 20.70
N GLU A 52 4.03 -1.49 20.37
CA GLU A 52 5.12 -1.66 19.41
C GLU A 52 4.71 -1.17 18.00
N MET A 53 3.47 -1.46 17.59
CA MET A 53 2.94 -0.98 16.31
C MET A 53 2.66 0.51 16.37
N ARG A 54 2.06 0.99 17.46
CA ARG A 54 1.73 2.40 17.67
C ARG A 54 2.95 3.31 17.69
N HIS A 55 4.03 2.89 18.35
CA HIS A 55 5.19 3.74 18.61
C HIS A 55 6.29 3.58 17.55
N SER A 56 6.49 2.36 17.02
CA SER A 56 7.60 2.10 16.10
C SER A 56 7.19 2.08 14.64
N VAL A 57 6.00 1.55 14.32
CA VAL A 57 5.61 1.22 12.93
C VAL A 57 4.65 2.25 12.33
N LEU A 58 3.61 2.64 13.06
CA LEU A 58 2.59 3.59 12.61
C LEU A 58 3.18 4.95 12.20
N PRO A 59 4.11 5.57 12.97
CA PRO A 59 4.67 6.86 12.58
C PRO A 59 5.44 6.79 11.26
N GLU A 60 6.09 5.67 10.97
CA GLU A 60 6.81 5.47 9.70
C GLU A 60 5.83 5.39 8.54
N TYR A 61 4.77 4.58 8.69
CA TYR A 61 3.72 4.46 7.68
C TYR A 61 3.03 5.79 7.37
N GLN A 62 2.78 6.62 8.40
CA GLN A 62 2.14 7.93 8.26
C GLN A 62 2.90 8.92 7.37
N THR A 63 4.20 8.71 7.18
CA THR A 63 5.03 9.55 6.30
C THR A 63 4.95 9.16 4.81
N THR A 64 4.19 8.11 4.48
CA THR A 64 4.23 7.48 3.15
C THR A 64 3.05 7.87 2.28
N VAL A 65 3.21 7.67 0.96
CA VAL A 65 2.13 7.86 -0.01
C VAL A 65 0.96 6.89 0.17
N HIS A 66 1.18 5.75 0.83
CA HIS A 66 0.12 4.80 1.14
C HIS A 66 -0.79 5.30 2.27
N TYR A 67 -0.27 6.18 3.15
CA TYR A 67 -1.08 6.85 4.16
C TYR A 67 -1.76 8.13 3.64
N ALA A 68 -1.03 8.97 2.91
CA ALA A 68 -1.54 10.24 2.38
C ALA A 68 -1.05 10.48 0.96
N ASN A 69 -2.01 10.63 0.03
CA ASN A 69 -1.72 10.92 -1.38
C ASN A 69 -2.80 11.82 -1.99
N ALA A 70 -2.52 12.31 -3.20
CA ALA A 70 -3.39 13.24 -3.93
C ALA A 70 -4.72 12.61 -4.41
N PHE A 71 -4.87 11.29 -4.36
CA PHE A 71 -6.04 10.58 -4.89
C PHE A 71 -7.06 10.21 -3.81
N GLY A 72 -6.74 10.42 -2.53
CA GLY A 72 -7.66 10.13 -1.41
C GLY A 72 -7.90 8.64 -1.15
N VAL A 73 -7.09 7.76 -1.75
CA VAL A 73 -7.12 6.31 -1.47
C VAL A 73 -6.10 5.97 -0.39
N ARG A 74 -6.35 4.95 0.43
CA ARG A 74 -5.43 4.55 1.50
C ARG A 74 -5.30 3.04 1.52
N ALA A 75 -4.06 2.56 1.53
CA ALA A 75 -3.74 1.17 1.79
C ALA A 75 -3.33 1.05 3.26
N THR A 76 -4.11 0.33 4.05
CA THR A 76 -3.89 0.10 5.48
C THR A 76 -2.93 -1.07 5.73
N CYS A 77 -2.64 -1.37 7.00
CA CYS A 77 -1.72 -2.44 7.36
C CYS A 77 -2.10 -3.78 6.72
N ALA A 78 -3.37 -4.17 6.80
CA ALA A 78 -3.84 -5.45 6.28
C ALA A 78 -3.83 -5.52 4.75
N ASP A 79 -3.90 -4.38 4.04
CA ASP A 79 -3.85 -4.36 2.59
C ASP A 79 -2.50 -4.85 2.04
N CYS A 80 -1.44 -4.73 2.85
CA CYS A 80 -0.08 -5.15 2.50
C CYS A 80 0.37 -6.41 3.27
N HIS A 81 -0.01 -6.54 4.54
CA HIS A 81 0.51 -7.59 5.43
C HIS A 81 -0.38 -8.83 5.53
N VAL A 82 -1.66 -8.76 5.16
CA VAL A 82 -2.60 -9.87 5.32
C VAL A 82 -3.03 -10.37 3.94
N PRO A 83 -2.81 -11.66 3.61
CA PRO A 83 -3.26 -12.21 2.34
C PRO A 83 -4.77 -12.01 2.13
N ARG A 84 -5.18 -11.66 0.90
CA ARG A 84 -6.60 -11.39 0.64
C ARG A 84 -7.44 -12.65 0.49
N ALA A 85 -6.86 -13.71 -0.10
CA ALA A 85 -7.56 -14.97 -0.32
C ALA A 85 -7.87 -15.68 1.01
N TRP A 86 -9.11 -16.12 1.20
CA TRP A 86 -9.59 -16.61 2.50
C TRP A 86 -8.73 -17.72 3.13
N PRO A 87 -8.30 -18.78 2.41
CA PRO A 87 -7.44 -19.81 3.02
C PRO A 87 -6.10 -19.27 3.50
N ALA A 88 -5.42 -18.46 2.67
CA ALA A 88 -4.13 -17.86 3.03
C ALA A 88 -4.27 -16.83 4.15
N LYS A 89 -5.34 -16.02 4.13
CA LYS A 89 -5.71 -15.08 5.20
C LYS A 89 -5.82 -15.80 6.53
N MET A 90 -6.52 -16.93 6.55
CA MET A 90 -6.72 -17.68 7.78
C MET A 90 -5.45 -18.34 8.28
N LEU A 91 -4.63 -18.91 7.40
CA LEU A 91 -3.31 -19.45 7.78
C LEU A 91 -2.40 -18.37 8.36
N HIS A 92 -2.32 -17.20 7.71
CA HIS A 92 -1.58 -16.06 8.22
C HIS A 92 -2.07 -15.66 9.61
N LYS A 93 -3.39 -15.46 9.79
CA LYS A 93 -3.98 -15.09 11.09
C LYS A 93 -3.72 -16.10 12.20
N ILE A 94 -3.74 -17.40 11.89
CA ILE A 94 -3.37 -18.45 12.86
C ILE A 94 -1.88 -18.36 13.20
N GLY A 95 -1.01 -18.13 12.21
CA GLY A 95 0.42 -17.90 12.42
C GLY A 95 0.72 -16.67 13.28
N SER A 96 -0.04 -15.59 13.11
CA SER A 96 0.07 -14.35 13.88
C SER A 96 -0.29 -14.50 15.36
N ILE A 97 -0.85 -15.63 15.80
CA ILE A 97 -1.03 -15.92 17.25
C ILE A 97 0.32 -15.87 17.98
N ASN A 98 1.42 -16.18 17.28
CA ASN A 98 2.77 -16.05 17.84
C ASN A 98 3.12 -14.59 18.22
N GLU A 99 2.55 -13.60 17.53
CA GLU A 99 2.76 -12.18 17.88
C GLU A 99 2.16 -11.87 19.26
N ILE A 100 1.01 -12.45 19.59
CA ILE A 100 0.39 -12.29 20.92
C ILE A 100 1.26 -12.92 22.01
N TYR A 101 1.86 -14.09 21.73
CA TYR A 101 2.80 -14.74 22.63
C TYR A 101 4.02 -13.85 22.90
N HIS A 102 4.64 -13.31 21.85
CA HIS A 102 5.81 -12.43 21.98
C HIS A 102 5.49 -11.06 22.57
N TRP A 103 4.27 -10.55 22.36
CA TRP A 103 3.73 -9.37 23.02
C TRP A 103 3.63 -9.61 24.53
N ALA A 104 3.06 -10.74 24.96
CA ALA A 104 2.95 -11.08 26.37
C ALA A 104 4.32 -11.27 27.05
N LEU A 105 5.32 -11.73 26.30
CA LEU A 105 6.72 -11.83 26.76
C LEU A 105 7.50 -10.50 26.74
N GLY A 106 6.96 -9.45 26.13
CA GLY A 106 7.67 -8.16 25.99
C GLY A 106 8.91 -8.25 25.08
N THR A 107 8.85 -9.07 24.03
CA THR A 107 10.01 -9.34 23.14
C THR A 107 10.47 -8.08 22.41
N ILE A 108 9.52 -7.22 22.02
CA ILE A 108 9.74 -5.97 21.26
C ILE A 108 8.97 -4.78 21.87
N ASP A 109 8.79 -4.79 23.19
CA ASP A 109 7.93 -3.82 23.90
C ASP A 109 8.50 -2.40 24.04
N THR A 110 9.76 -2.19 23.65
CA THR A 110 10.37 -0.87 23.55
C THR A 110 10.89 -0.61 22.13
N PRO A 111 11.04 0.66 21.71
CA PRO A 111 11.66 1.00 20.44
C PRO A 111 13.03 0.36 20.25
N GLU A 112 13.86 0.30 21.30
CA GLU A 112 15.20 -0.29 21.24
C GLU A 112 15.15 -1.80 20.99
N LYS A 113 14.24 -2.51 21.66
CA LYS A 113 14.02 -3.94 21.41
C LYS A 113 13.46 -4.19 20.01
N PHE A 114 12.54 -3.35 19.54
CA PHE A 114 12.02 -3.41 18.17
C PHE A 114 13.16 -3.23 17.16
N GLU A 115 14.00 -2.20 17.33
CA GLU A 115 15.14 -1.94 16.44
C GLU A 115 16.18 -3.08 16.48
N ALA A 116 16.38 -3.72 17.63
CA ALA A 116 17.24 -4.90 17.74
C ALA A 116 16.73 -6.07 16.86
N HIS A 117 15.41 -6.23 16.74
CA HIS A 117 14.77 -7.30 15.95
C HIS A 117 14.31 -6.86 14.55
N ARG A 118 14.45 -5.58 14.17
CA ARG A 118 13.91 -5.03 12.90
C ARG A 118 14.36 -5.84 11.68
N ALA A 119 15.64 -6.21 11.62
CA ALA A 119 16.18 -6.96 10.49
C ALA A 119 15.50 -8.33 10.34
N GLU A 120 15.27 -9.02 11.45
CA GLU A 120 14.62 -10.33 11.49
C GLU A 120 13.13 -10.24 11.12
N LEU A 121 12.43 -9.27 11.69
CA LEU A 121 11.02 -8.99 11.39
C LEU A 121 10.82 -8.63 9.92
N ALA A 122 11.65 -7.73 9.38
CA ALA A 122 11.58 -7.33 7.98
C ALA A 122 11.88 -8.50 7.04
N ALA A 123 12.90 -9.30 7.34
CA ALA A 123 13.26 -10.45 6.51
C ALA A 123 12.13 -11.48 6.42
N ARG A 124 11.42 -11.75 7.53
CA ARG A 124 10.23 -12.62 7.53
C ARG A 124 9.13 -12.10 6.60
N VAL A 125 8.75 -10.83 6.76
CA VAL A 125 7.70 -10.21 5.94
C VAL A 125 8.09 -10.22 4.46
N TRP A 126 9.35 -9.89 4.13
CA TRP A 126 9.82 -9.92 2.75
C TRP A 126 9.85 -11.34 2.17
N ALA A 127 10.19 -12.35 2.97
CA ALA A 127 10.13 -13.74 2.53
C ALA A 127 8.70 -14.18 2.23
N GLU A 128 7.73 -13.79 3.06
CA GLU A 128 6.30 -14.06 2.80
C GLU A 128 5.82 -13.35 1.53
N MET A 129 6.07 -12.04 1.42
CA MET A 129 5.73 -11.22 0.24
C MET A 129 6.44 -11.68 -1.05
N LYS A 130 7.59 -12.35 -0.94
CA LYS A 130 8.28 -12.92 -2.09
C LYS A 130 7.66 -14.27 -2.47
N THR A 131 7.38 -15.11 -1.48
CA THR A 131 6.82 -16.46 -1.69
C THR A 131 5.43 -16.40 -2.31
N ASN A 132 4.65 -15.36 -2.01
CA ASN A 132 3.33 -15.13 -2.61
C ASN A 132 3.35 -14.26 -3.88
N ASP A 133 4.51 -14.06 -4.52
CA ASP A 133 4.69 -13.18 -5.70
C ASP A 133 4.15 -11.75 -5.49
N SER A 134 4.28 -11.23 -4.27
CA SER A 134 3.82 -9.89 -3.89
C SER A 134 2.36 -9.64 -4.26
N ALA A 135 1.50 -10.66 -4.08
CA ALA A 135 0.09 -10.64 -4.45
C ALA A 135 -0.63 -9.37 -3.94
N GLU A 136 -0.31 -8.96 -2.72
CA GLU A 136 -0.92 -7.80 -2.06
C GLU A 136 -0.52 -6.48 -2.75
N CYS A 137 0.73 -6.38 -3.22
CA CYS A 137 1.16 -5.26 -4.05
C CYS A 137 0.44 -5.27 -5.40
N ARG A 138 0.38 -6.43 -6.05
CA ARG A 138 -0.19 -6.60 -7.40
C ARG A 138 -1.70 -6.39 -7.44
N HIS A 139 -2.38 -6.54 -6.31
CA HIS A 139 -3.81 -6.24 -6.20
C HIS A 139 -4.13 -4.79 -6.56
N CYS A 140 -3.29 -3.85 -6.12
CA CYS A 140 -3.44 -2.43 -6.41
C CYS A 140 -2.52 -1.95 -7.55
N HIS A 141 -1.37 -2.60 -7.74
CA HIS A 141 -0.35 -2.28 -8.74
C HIS A 141 -0.26 -3.38 -9.80
N THR A 142 -1.29 -3.51 -10.62
CA THR A 142 -1.26 -4.47 -11.74
C THR A 142 -0.24 -4.02 -12.78
N VAL A 143 0.52 -4.98 -13.31
CA VAL A 143 1.64 -4.70 -14.23
C VAL A 143 1.15 -4.02 -15.50
N GLU A 144 -0.03 -4.42 -15.96
CA GLU A 144 -0.67 -3.94 -17.18
C GLU A 144 -1.19 -2.51 -17.04
N ALA A 145 -1.57 -2.10 -15.83
CA ALA A 145 -2.06 -0.74 -15.56
C ALA A 145 -0.93 0.25 -15.19
N MET A 146 0.30 -0.23 -15.00
CA MET A 146 1.44 0.65 -14.75
C MET A 146 1.80 1.42 -16.03
N ASP A 147 1.59 2.74 -16.00
CA ASP A 147 2.00 3.63 -17.09
C ASP A 147 3.54 3.71 -17.17
N ARG A 148 4.13 2.91 -18.07
CA ARG A 148 5.57 2.90 -18.30
C ARG A 148 6.08 4.26 -18.73
N ALA A 149 5.34 5.09 -19.45
CA ALA A 149 5.86 6.39 -19.90
C ALA A 149 6.14 7.32 -18.72
N ARG A 150 5.35 7.21 -17.64
CA ARG A 150 5.43 8.04 -16.43
C ARG A 150 6.35 7.49 -15.33
N GLN A 151 6.88 6.28 -15.49
CA GLN A 151 7.87 5.73 -14.57
C GLN A 151 9.20 6.49 -14.68
N ASN A 152 10.00 6.45 -13.61
CA ASN A 152 11.38 6.95 -13.65
C ASN A 152 12.17 6.23 -14.77
N PRO A 153 13.07 6.90 -15.51
CA PRO A 153 13.83 6.31 -16.61
C PRO A 153 14.45 4.94 -16.30
N VAL A 154 15.07 4.79 -15.13
CA VAL A 154 15.70 3.52 -14.71
C VAL A 154 14.65 2.41 -14.54
N ALA A 155 13.53 2.73 -13.88
CA ALA A 155 12.45 1.77 -13.66
C ALA A 155 11.82 1.31 -14.99
N ARG A 156 11.72 2.20 -15.98
CA ARG A 156 11.19 1.86 -17.33
C ARG A 156 12.02 0.79 -18.03
N GLU A 157 13.34 0.84 -17.83
CA GLU A 157 14.29 -0.10 -18.43
C GLU A 157 14.35 -1.42 -17.64
N VAL A 158 14.31 -1.34 -16.32
CA VAL A 158 14.50 -2.51 -15.43
C VAL A 158 13.22 -3.34 -15.27
N HIS A 159 12.05 -2.73 -15.11
CA HIS A 159 10.81 -3.46 -14.84
C HIS A 159 10.52 -4.57 -15.86
N PRO A 160 10.61 -4.36 -17.19
CA PRO A 160 10.30 -5.41 -18.16
C PRO A 160 11.24 -6.61 -18.04
N ALA A 161 12.53 -6.38 -17.84
CA ALA A 161 13.52 -7.43 -17.69
C ALA A 161 13.34 -8.21 -16.37
N ALA A 162 13.11 -7.50 -15.26
CA ALA A 162 12.91 -8.10 -13.94
C ALA A 162 11.63 -8.95 -13.90
N LEU A 163 10.52 -8.44 -14.44
CA LEU A 163 9.26 -9.18 -14.49
C LEU A 163 9.36 -10.42 -15.39
N LYS A 164 10.06 -10.31 -16.54
CA LYS A 164 10.33 -11.48 -17.41
C LYS A 164 11.21 -12.52 -16.72
N ALA A 165 12.13 -12.08 -15.84
CA ALA A 165 12.97 -12.96 -15.04
C ALA A 165 12.26 -13.55 -13.81
N GLY A 166 10.96 -13.26 -13.61
CA GLY A 166 10.20 -13.75 -12.46
C GLY A 166 10.50 -13.05 -11.14
N SER A 167 11.09 -11.84 -11.18
CA SER A 167 11.27 -11.04 -9.96
C SER A 167 9.92 -10.54 -9.43
N THR A 168 9.81 -10.55 -8.12
CA THR A 168 8.67 -10.04 -7.37
C THR A 168 8.86 -8.55 -7.05
N CYS A 169 7.78 -7.86 -6.66
CA CYS A 169 7.86 -6.43 -6.32
C CYS A 169 8.84 -6.19 -5.15
N ILE A 170 8.81 -7.09 -4.15
CA ILE A 170 9.61 -6.96 -2.93
C ILE A 170 11.10 -7.30 -3.13
N ASP A 171 11.50 -7.85 -4.28
CA ASP A 171 12.92 -8.06 -4.58
C ASP A 171 13.68 -6.73 -4.68
N CYS A 172 13.01 -5.67 -5.17
CA CYS A 172 13.56 -4.32 -5.29
C CYS A 172 12.91 -3.31 -4.34
N HIS A 173 11.59 -3.35 -4.16
CA HIS A 173 10.84 -2.35 -3.38
C HIS A 173 10.77 -2.71 -1.90
N LYS A 174 11.92 -2.77 -1.22
CA LYS A 174 11.97 -2.91 0.24
C LYS A 174 11.89 -1.55 0.90
N GLY A 175 11.30 -1.49 2.09
CA GLY A 175 11.19 -0.24 2.87
C GLY A 175 10.17 0.76 2.31
N ILE A 176 9.10 0.26 1.68
CA ILE A 176 8.03 1.09 1.09
C ILE A 176 7.31 1.93 2.17
N ALA A 177 6.96 1.30 3.29
CA ALA A 177 6.18 1.92 4.35
C ALA A 177 6.96 2.12 5.66
N HIS A 178 8.09 1.43 5.81
CA HIS A 178 8.86 1.34 7.05
C HIS A 178 10.34 1.51 6.76
N LYS A 179 11.11 2.00 7.72
CA LYS A 179 12.55 2.18 7.57
C LYS A 179 13.23 0.85 7.28
N LEU A 180 14.19 0.88 6.36
CA LEU A 180 15.01 -0.27 6.05
C LEU A 180 15.89 -0.63 7.26
N PRO A 181 15.94 -1.91 7.66
CA PRO A 181 16.94 -2.37 8.62
C PRO A 181 18.36 -2.28 8.04
N ASP A 182 19.35 -2.39 8.92
CA ASP A 182 20.74 -2.56 8.53
C ASP A 182 20.90 -3.80 7.62
N ALA A 183 21.35 -3.56 6.38
CA ALA A 183 21.54 -4.60 5.38
C ALA A 183 22.53 -5.69 5.83
N LYS A 184 23.54 -5.36 6.65
CA LYS A 184 24.48 -6.35 7.19
C LYS A 184 23.77 -7.30 8.13
N LYS A 185 22.86 -6.79 8.96
CA LYS A 185 22.04 -7.62 9.86
C LYS A 185 21.11 -8.53 9.08
N VAL A 186 20.49 -8.02 8.01
CA VAL A 186 19.63 -8.84 7.14
C VAL A 186 20.43 -9.97 6.48
N ALA A 187 21.62 -9.65 5.94
CA ALA A 187 22.48 -10.64 5.28
C ALA A 187 23.01 -11.73 6.23
N ALA A 188 23.10 -11.42 7.54
CA ALA A 188 23.53 -12.37 8.55
C ALA A 188 22.42 -13.34 9.01
N ILE A 189 21.16 -13.14 8.60
CA ILE A 189 20.05 -14.02 8.97
C ILE A 189 20.18 -15.31 8.16
N PRO A 190 20.24 -16.50 8.81
CA PRO A 190 20.23 -17.77 8.09
C PRO A 190 18.97 -17.88 7.22
N THR A 191 19.13 -18.22 5.95
CA THR A 191 18.05 -18.36 4.95
C THR A 191 16.98 -19.41 5.30
N ALA A 192 17.07 -20.09 6.45
CA ALA A 192 16.19 -21.16 6.91
C ALA A 192 15.06 -20.70 7.85
N ALA A 193 15.01 -19.43 8.27
CA ALA A 193 13.99 -18.93 9.21
C ALA A 193 12.72 -18.34 8.54
N ALA A 194 12.37 -18.82 7.34
CA ALA A 194 11.04 -18.57 6.79
C ALA A 194 10.05 -19.53 7.49
N PRO A 195 8.99 -19.04 8.17
CA PRO A 195 7.93 -19.93 8.63
C PRO A 195 7.36 -20.71 7.44
N ALA A 196 6.92 -21.93 7.70
CA ALA A 196 6.46 -22.90 6.69
C ALA A 196 5.62 -22.22 5.60
N ALA A 197 6.10 -22.34 4.36
CA ALA A 197 5.53 -21.72 3.19
C ALA A 197 4.02 -21.96 3.08
N THR A 198 3.24 -20.88 3.00
CA THR A 198 1.92 -20.93 2.39
C THR A 198 2.10 -21.39 0.93
N PRO A 199 1.33 -22.37 0.43
CA PRO A 199 1.42 -22.79 -0.97
C PRO A 199 1.31 -21.58 -1.89
N ALA A 200 2.24 -21.46 -2.84
CA ALA A 200 2.19 -20.44 -3.88
C ALA A 200 0.81 -20.46 -4.54
N GLN A 201 0.14 -19.30 -4.55
CA GLN A 201 -1.16 -19.19 -5.18
C GLN A 201 -1.01 -19.30 -6.71
N PRO A 202 -1.91 -20.03 -7.39
CA PRO A 202 -2.13 -19.82 -8.82
C PRO A 202 -2.49 -18.34 -9.05
N PRO A 203 -2.09 -17.74 -10.20
CA PRO A 203 -2.49 -16.38 -10.54
C PRO A 203 -4.00 -16.27 -10.41
N GLN A 204 -4.46 -15.48 -9.45
CA GLN A 204 -5.90 -15.33 -9.25
C GLN A 204 -6.46 -14.55 -10.43
N ALA A 205 -7.48 -15.10 -11.07
CA ALA A 205 -8.42 -14.30 -11.83
C ALA A 205 -8.91 -13.19 -10.89
N GLN A 206 -8.63 -11.96 -11.27
CA GLN A 206 -9.05 -10.77 -10.56
C GLN A 206 -10.55 -10.90 -10.22
N PRO A 207 -11.00 -10.53 -9.01
CA PRO A 207 -12.41 -10.34 -8.79
C PRO A 207 -12.89 -9.35 -9.84
N THR A 208 -13.85 -9.76 -10.67
CA THR A 208 -14.61 -8.83 -11.49
C THR A 208 -15.03 -7.68 -10.59
N PRO A 209 -14.68 -6.43 -10.90
CA PRO A 209 -15.21 -5.28 -10.20
C PRO A 209 -16.74 -5.44 -10.12
N PRO A 210 -17.42 -5.00 -9.04
CA PRO A 210 -18.88 -4.98 -9.03
C PRO A 210 -19.31 -4.35 -10.34
N THR A 211 -20.16 -5.06 -11.09
CA THR A 211 -20.56 -4.73 -12.45
C THR A 211 -20.85 -3.24 -12.53
N GLN A 212 -19.86 -2.46 -12.95
CA GLN A 212 -20.11 -1.11 -13.39
C GLN A 212 -20.97 -1.33 -14.61
N GLN A 213 -22.24 -0.93 -14.50
CA GLN A 213 -23.17 -0.83 -15.62
C GLN A 213 -22.36 -0.47 -16.85
N ALA A 214 -22.45 -1.31 -17.90
CA ALA A 214 -21.66 -1.22 -19.11
C ALA A 214 -21.43 0.24 -19.49
N ALA A 215 -20.30 0.79 -19.04
CA ALA A 215 -19.84 2.07 -19.48
C ALA A 215 -19.40 1.78 -20.91
N THR A 216 -20.18 2.26 -21.86
CA THR A 216 -19.79 2.44 -23.25
C THR A 216 -18.30 2.68 -23.29
N ALA A 217 -17.55 1.77 -23.93
CA ALA A 217 -16.11 1.90 -24.09
C ALA A 217 -15.84 3.33 -24.56
N LEU A 218 -15.17 4.11 -23.71
CA LEU A 218 -14.76 5.46 -24.09
C LEU A 218 -13.89 5.30 -25.35
N PRO A 219 -14.18 6.04 -26.43
CA PRO A 219 -13.32 5.99 -27.60
C PRO A 219 -11.89 6.34 -27.19
N ALA A 220 -10.92 5.64 -27.78
CA ALA A 220 -9.51 5.95 -27.60
C ALA A 220 -9.31 7.46 -27.81
N PRO A 221 -8.55 8.15 -26.94
CA PRO A 221 -8.31 9.57 -27.14
C PRO A 221 -7.63 9.76 -28.48
N THR A 222 -8.29 10.49 -29.38
CA THR A 222 -7.68 11.01 -30.60
C THR A 222 -6.40 11.75 -30.19
N PRO A 223 -5.24 11.50 -30.83
CA PRO A 223 -4.04 12.24 -30.52
C PRO A 223 -4.34 13.73 -30.71
N ALA A 224 -4.33 14.47 -29.61
CA ALA A 224 -4.57 15.90 -29.63
C ALA A 224 -3.37 16.56 -30.31
N THR A 225 -3.53 16.90 -31.59
CA THR A 225 -2.62 17.79 -32.31
C THR A 225 -2.87 19.22 -31.85
N THR A 226 -2.52 19.52 -30.61
CA THR A 226 -2.36 20.90 -30.13
C THR A 226 -0.93 21.03 -29.66
N GLN A 227 -0.03 21.29 -30.62
CA GLN A 227 1.22 21.93 -30.27
C GLN A 227 0.86 23.27 -29.63
N ALA A 228 1.22 23.42 -28.36
CA ALA A 228 1.17 24.71 -27.70
C ALA A 228 1.99 25.72 -28.54
N PRO A 229 1.57 26.99 -28.63
CA PRO A 229 2.34 27.99 -29.36
C PRO A 229 3.78 28.03 -28.82
N PRO A 230 4.79 28.27 -29.67
CA PRO A 230 6.17 28.34 -29.24
C PRO A 230 6.27 29.40 -28.14
N LYS A 231 6.76 28.96 -26.96
CA LYS A 231 6.96 29.85 -25.82
C LYS A 231 7.90 30.96 -26.25
N THR A 232 7.51 32.20 -26.01
CA THR A 232 8.40 33.37 -26.11
C THR A 232 9.70 33.04 -25.36
N PRO A 233 10.88 33.24 -25.97
CA PRO A 233 12.15 32.97 -25.30
C PRO A 233 12.23 33.77 -24.01
N HIS A 234 12.38 33.08 -22.89
CA HIS A 234 12.58 33.73 -21.61
C HIS A 234 14.00 34.32 -21.59
N PRO A 235 14.20 35.58 -21.13
CA PRO A 235 15.54 36.12 -20.95
C PRO A 235 16.34 35.25 -19.97
N ALA A 236 17.66 35.23 -20.14
CA ALA A 236 18.55 34.46 -19.27
C ALA A 236 18.38 34.92 -17.81
N VAL A 237 18.26 33.95 -16.90
CA VAL A 237 18.02 34.21 -15.48
C VAL A 237 19.32 34.66 -14.83
N THR A 238 19.55 35.98 -14.76
CA THR A 238 20.78 36.56 -14.22
C THR A 238 20.61 37.15 -12.82
N ASP A 239 19.38 37.49 -12.43
CA ASP A 239 19.07 38.02 -11.11
C ASP A 239 17.67 37.59 -10.62
N SER A 240 17.49 37.51 -9.30
CA SER A 240 16.24 37.06 -8.67
C SER A 240 15.15 38.15 -8.64
N ALA A 241 15.53 39.43 -8.64
CA ALA A 241 14.58 40.56 -8.51
C ALA A 241 13.75 40.76 -9.79
N ALA A 242 14.38 40.61 -10.96
CA ALA A 242 13.74 40.60 -12.27
C ALA A 242 12.72 39.45 -12.37
N CYS A 243 13.03 38.28 -11.78
CA CYS A 243 12.11 37.15 -11.76
C CYS A 243 10.82 37.50 -11.00
N LEU A 244 10.92 38.15 -9.85
CA LEU A 244 9.77 38.53 -9.01
C LEU A 244 8.87 39.59 -9.68
N THR A 245 9.43 40.37 -10.61
CA THR A 245 8.70 41.39 -11.36
C THR A 245 7.71 40.76 -12.35
N CYS A 246 8.07 39.62 -12.94
CA CYS A 246 7.23 38.86 -13.86
C CYS A 246 6.41 37.76 -13.15
N HIS A 247 6.93 37.14 -12.09
CA HIS A 247 6.29 36.07 -11.32
C HIS A 247 5.59 36.58 -10.06
N LYS A 248 4.59 37.45 -10.24
CA LYS A 248 3.81 38.01 -9.13
C LYS A 248 3.18 36.89 -8.28
N GLY A 249 3.48 36.89 -6.99
CA GLY A 249 2.98 35.89 -6.02
C GLY A 249 3.99 34.81 -5.62
N VAL A 250 5.18 34.79 -6.23
CA VAL A 250 6.35 34.04 -5.74
C VAL A 250 7.19 34.99 -4.87
N THR A 251 7.85 34.46 -3.85
CA THR A 251 8.75 35.22 -2.98
C THR A 251 10.06 34.46 -2.82
N ASP A 252 11.16 35.20 -2.74
CA ASP A 252 12.50 34.69 -2.45
C ASP A 252 12.81 34.60 -0.95
N GLN A 253 11.82 34.94 -0.10
CA GLN A 253 11.96 34.89 1.34
C GLN A 253 11.93 33.44 1.85
N PRO A 254 12.65 33.14 2.95
CA PRO A 254 12.60 31.85 3.60
C PRO A 254 11.20 31.43 4.03
N ILE A 255 10.91 30.13 3.89
CA ILE A 255 9.66 29.54 4.38
C ILE A 255 9.60 29.74 5.90
N ARG A 256 8.56 30.46 6.37
CA ARG A 256 8.35 30.68 7.80
C ARG A 256 8.00 29.35 8.50
N PRO A 257 8.45 29.13 9.75
CA PRO A 257 8.09 27.93 10.51
C PRO A 257 6.56 27.74 10.58
N GLY A 258 6.07 26.57 10.17
CA GLY A 258 4.65 26.20 10.22
C GLY A 258 3.85 26.41 8.93
N GLN A 259 4.41 27.00 7.88
CA GLN A 259 3.78 27.04 6.55
C GLN A 259 4.28 25.89 5.68
N SER A 260 3.38 25.01 5.24
CA SER A 260 3.72 23.96 4.27
C SER A 260 3.56 24.49 2.84
N PRO A 261 4.55 24.26 1.95
CA PRO A 261 4.46 24.67 0.56
C PRO A 261 3.26 24.00 -0.14
N ASP A 262 2.47 24.78 -0.88
CA ASP A 262 1.35 24.27 -1.68
C ASP A 262 1.88 23.38 -2.82
N PRO A 263 1.60 22.06 -2.81
CA PRO A 263 2.18 21.12 -3.77
C PRO A 263 1.57 21.24 -5.17
N THR A 264 0.50 22.02 -5.33
CA THR A 264 -0.16 22.23 -6.63
C THR A 264 0.47 23.36 -7.44
N LYS A 265 1.32 24.19 -6.81
CA LYS A 265 2.01 25.31 -7.46
C LYS A 265 3.42 24.93 -7.86
N LYS A 266 3.80 25.28 -9.09
CA LYS A 266 5.16 25.05 -9.62
C LYS A 266 6.26 25.76 -8.82
N HIS A 267 5.92 26.89 -8.19
CA HIS A 267 6.77 27.59 -7.25
C HIS A 267 5.97 27.74 -5.95
N PRO A 268 6.18 26.84 -4.98
CA PRO A 268 5.56 27.03 -3.68
C PRO A 268 6.10 28.31 -3.04
N VAL A 269 5.27 28.97 -2.22
CA VAL A 269 5.59 30.28 -1.65
C VAL A 269 6.76 30.13 -0.67
N GLY A 270 7.91 30.68 -1.03
CA GLY A 270 9.12 30.74 -0.20
C GLY A 270 10.23 29.80 -0.66
N ILE A 271 11.45 30.31 -0.68
CA ILE A 271 12.66 29.58 -1.07
C ILE A 271 13.46 29.29 0.21
N ARG A 272 14.05 28.10 0.37
CA ARG A 272 14.84 27.77 1.58
C ARG A 272 16.00 28.76 1.77
N ASP A 273 16.41 29.00 3.02
CA ASP A 273 17.55 29.87 3.34
C ASP A 273 18.79 29.51 2.51
N GLY A 274 19.38 30.50 1.86
CA GLY A 274 20.56 30.33 0.99
C GLY A 274 20.25 29.84 -0.44
N VAL A 275 18.98 29.58 -0.79
CA VAL A 275 18.55 29.23 -2.14
C VAL A 275 17.83 30.43 -2.77
N ASN A 276 17.98 30.64 -4.08
CA ASN A 276 17.28 31.70 -4.81
C ASN A 276 16.89 31.24 -6.23
N CYS A 277 16.06 32.04 -6.92
CA CYS A 277 15.55 31.74 -8.26
C CYS A 277 16.68 31.43 -9.26
N VAL A 278 17.78 32.17 -9.21
CA VAL A 278 18.91 32.02 -10.13
C VAL A 278 19.57 30.65 -9.97
N ILE A 279 19.74 30.18 -8.74
CA ILE A 279 20.34 28.86 -8.43
C ILE A 279 19.46 27.74 -8.99
N CYS A 280 18.14 27.77 -8.71
CA CYS A 280 17.22 26.73 -9.15
C CYS A 280 17.05 26.67 -10.68
N HIS A 281 17.17 27.79 -11.38
CA HIS A 281 16.96 27.87 -12.83
C HIS A 281 18.23 27.75 -13.67
N LYS A 282 19.41 28.09 -13.14
CA LYS A 282 20.68 27.82 -13.82
C LYS A 282 21.09 26.35 -13.75
N THR A 283 20.78 25.67 -12.65
CA THR A 283 21.16 24.26 -12.45
C THR A 283 20.02 23.46 -11.80
N PRO A 284 18.97 23.12 -12.57
CA PRO A 284 17.80 22.40 -12.03
C PRO A 284 18.22 21.08 -11.37
N GLY A 285 17.96 20.94 -10.07
CA GLY A 285 18.24 19.72 -9.30
C GLY A 285 19.52 19.74 -8.46
N GLN A 286 20.34 20.80 -8.49
CA GLN A 286 21.43 20.99 -7.53
C GLN A 286 21.02 22.03 -6.48
N MET A 287 20.70 21.57 -5.28
CA MET A 287 20.55 22.44 -4.11
C MET A 287 21.89 22.54 -3.37
N PRO A 288 22.33 23.74 -2.94
CA PRO A 288 23.50 23.88 -2.08
C PRO A 288 23.32 23.03 -0.81
N GLY A 289 24.28 22.15 -0.52
CA GLY A 289 24.24 21.25 0.64
C GLY A 289 23.48 19.94 0.45
N GLN A 290 23.16 19.56 -0.80
CA GLN A 290 22.81 18.18 -1.17
C GLN A 290 23.98 17.45 -1.84
#